data_AF-A0A2P5DK95-F1
#
_entry.id   AF-A0A2P5DK95-F1
#
_cell.length_a   1.000
_cell.length_b   1.000
_cell.length_c   1.000
_cell.angle_alpha   90.00
_cell.angle_beta   90.00
_cell.angle_gamma   90.00
#
_symmetry.space_group_name_H-M   'P 1'
#
loop_
_entity.id
_entity.type
_entity.pdbx_description
1 polymer ?
#
loop_
_entity_poly.entity_id
_entity_poly.type
_entity_poly.pdbx_seq_one_letter_code
_entity_poly.pdbx_strand_id
1 'polypeptide(L)'
;MHFGTMASSQNQELHPIVDSELDSLRRQLCLPGRVMLQWVEGPADWYLHPYTPEGSIVLGRKHLDWLRFPFPPLIHQFFTLMGIHPIQLNANGIMILMGLSTLSVIYNMHINLEVVFYAYKLILIPKKGSYPTFYLQLLPGRHIFWGLPRSDKQWDSHTRPYVVGGAWCSPWVNREHFQVPSTFLQSKC
;
A
#
# COMPACT_ATOMS: atom_id res chain seq x y z
N MET A 1 -5.03 -8.69 56.93
CA MET A 1 -5.87 -8.75 55.70
C MET A 1 -4.96 -8.95 54.52
N HIS A 2 -5.41 -9.78 53.57
CA HIS A 2 -4.65 -10.53 52.57
C HIS A 2 -3.74 -9.75 51.60
N PHE A 3 -2.69 -10.48 51.18
CA PHE A 3 -1.85 -10.30 50.01
C PHE A 3 -2.62 -10.17 48.67
N GLY A 4 -2.08 -9.31 47.79
CA GLY A 4 -1.88 -9.50 46.35
C GLY A 4 -3.09 -9.72 45.42
N THR A 5 -3.09 -9.05 44.26
CA THR A 5 -2.82 -9.69 42.95
C THR A 5 -3.39 -8.86 41.78
N MET A 6 -2.46 -8.53 40.86
CA MET A 6 -2.55 -8.34 39.40
C MET A 6 -3.35 -7.19 38.79
N ALA A 7 -2.56 -6.29 38.20
CA ALA A 7 -2.86 -5.63 36.94
C ALA A 7 -3.31 -6.66 35.88
N SER A 8 -4.52 -6.48 35.37
CA SER A 8 -5.02 -7.18 34.20
C SER A 8 -4.34 -6.62 32.95
N SER A 9 -3.27 -7.29 32.53
CA SER A 9 -2.74 -7.18 31.18
C SER A 9 -3.78 -7.77 30.22
N GLN A 10 -4.61 -6.92 29.63
CA GLN A 10 -5.40 -7.28 28.46
C GLN A 10 -4.44 -7.51 27.29
N ASN A 11 -3.90 -8.72 27.23
CA ASN A 11 -3.47 -9.28 25.95
C ASN A 11 -4.72 -9.35 25.08
N GLN A 12 -4.81 -8.46 24.10
CA GLN A 12 -5.72 -8.64 22.98
C GLN A 12 -5.29 -9.92 22.26
N GLU A 13 -5.89 -11.04 22.65
CA GLU A 13 -5.85 -12.26 21.90
C GLU A 13 -6.47 -11.98 20.52
N LEU A 14 -5.62 -11.95 19.50
CA LEU A 14 -6.04 -11.99 18.10
C LEU A 14 -6.76 -13.31 17.87
N HIS A 15 -8.09 -13.31 18.05
CA HIS A 15 -8.90 -14.43 17.63
C HIS A 15 -8.80 -14.57 16.11
N PRO A 16 -8.34 -15.72 15.57
CA PRO A 16 -8.38 -15.98 14.16
C PRO A 16 -9.84 -16.25 13.79
N ILE A 17 -10.58 -15.19 13.51
CA ILE A 17 -11.87 -15.31 12.82
C ILE A 17 -11.53 -15.95 11.47
N VAL A 18 -11.97 -17.19 11.26
CA VAL A 18 -11.98 -17.83 9.94
C VAL A 18 -13.00 -17.07 9.11
N ASP A 19 -12.55 -15.95 8.58
CA ASP A 19 -13.38 -15.07 7.81
C ASP A 19 -13.41 -15.62 6.37
N SER A 20 -14.48 -16.37 6.07
CA SER A 20 -14.69 -16.97 4.75
C SER A 20 -14.61 -15.96 3.61
N GLU A 21 -14.91 -14.67 3.87
CA GLU A 21 -14.77 -13.58 2.92
C GLU A 21 -13.30 -13.26 2.65
N LEU A 22 -12.48 -13.22 3.71
CA LEU A 22 -11.05 -12.97 3.62
C LEU A 22 -10.35 -14.13 2.88
N ASP A 23 -10.72 -15.37 3.15
CA ASP A 23 -10.18 -16.53 2.44
C ASP A 23 -10.59 -16.57 0.96
N SER A 24 -11.84 -16.18 0.66
CA SER A 24 -12.30 -15.99 -0.71
C SER A 24 -11.48 -14.90 -1.41
N LEU A 25 -11.26 -13.78 -0.73
CA LEU A 25 -10.48 -12.66 -1.25
C LEU A 25 -9.02 -13.05 -1.50
N ARG A 26 -8.37 -13.76 -0.56
CA ARG A 26 -7.00 -14.24 -0.73
C ARG A 26 -6.86 -15.11 -1.98
N ARG A 27 -7.84 -15.98 -2.24
CA ARG A 27 -7.89 -16.82 -3.45
C ARG A 27 -8.09 -15.99 -4.70
N GLN A 28 -9.02 -15.03 -4.69
CA GLN A 28 -9.26 -14.13 -5.83
C GLN A 28 -8.01 -13.32 -6.21
N LEU A 29 -7.24 -12.88 -5.21
CA LEU A 29 -6.03 -12.07 -5.40
C LEU A 29 -4.77 -12.91 -5.67
N CYS A 30 -4.88 -14.25 -5.62
CA CYS A 30 -3.75 -15.17 -5.69
C CYS A 30 -2.63 -14.83 -4.70
N LEU A 31 -2.97 -14.50 -3.44
CA LEU A 31 -1.95 -14.08 -2.47
C LEU A 31 -1.02 -15.26 -2.09
N PRO A 32 0.31 -15.04 -2.07
CA PRO A 32 1.25 -16.05 -1.57
C PRO A 32 0.94 -16.43 -0.12
N GLY A 33 1.13 -17.70 0.23
CA GLY A 33 0.79 -18.22 1.56
C GLY A 33 1.49 -17.50 2.73
N ARG A 34 2.66 -16.91 2.49
CA ARG A 34 3.43 -16.15 3.51
C ARG A 34 3.02 -14.68 3.63
N VAL A 35 2.14 -14.18 2.77
CA VAL A 35 1.58 -12.82 2.86
C VAL A 35 0.32 -12.88 3.71
N MET A 36 0.25 -12.12 4.80
CA MET A 36 -0.93 -12.04 5.65
C MET A 36 -1.83 -10.91 5.15
N LEU A 37 -3.15 -11.13 5.21
CA LEU A 37 -4.16 -10.11 4.91
C LEU A 37 -5.12 -10.11 6.09
N GLN A 38 -5.43 -8.94 6.62
CA GLN A 38 -6.38 -8.75 7.71
C GLN A 38 -7.21 -7.49 7.43
N TRP A 39 -8.42 -7.44 7.97
CA TRP A 39 -9.18 -6.20 8.00
C TRP A 39 -8.58 -5.23 8.99
N VAL A 40 -8.73 -3.93 8.74
CA VAL A 40 -8.56 -2.94 9.80
C VAL A 40 -9.85 -2.94 10.63
N GLU A 41 -9.78 -3.36 11.89
CA GLU A 41 -10.89 -3.23 12.85
C GLU A 41 -11.00 -1.79 13.37
N GLY A 42 -12.23 -1.32 13.59
CA GLY A 42 -12.51 0.01 14.15
C GLY A 42 -13.00 1.05 13.15
N PRO A 43 -13.61 2.15 13.63
CA PRO A 43 -14.22 3.14 12.77
C PRO A 43 -13.16 3.90 11.96
N ALA A 44 -13.61 4.42 10.82
CA ALA A 44 -12.98 5.22 9.77
C ALA A 44 -11.66 5.98 10.03
N ASP A 45 -11.28 6.28 11.27
CA ASP A 45 -10.22 7.19 11.71
C ASP A 45 -8.80 6.60 11.76
N TRP A 46 -8.57 5.46 11.13
CA TRP A 46 -7.22 4.88 11.01
C TRP A 46 -6.22 5.86 10.36
N TYR A 47 -6.69 6.82 9.56
CA TYR A 47 -5.87 7.89 9.01
C TYR A 47 -5.38 8.90 10.06
N LEU A 48 -6.04 8.98 11.22
CA LEU A 48 -5.61 9.77 12.38
C LEU A 48 -4.56 9.03 13.22
N HIS A 49 -4.43 7.71 13.05
CA HIS A 49 -3.43 6.90 13.74
C HIS A 49 -2.23 6.75 12.82
N PRO A 50 -1.09 7.40 13.12
CA PRO A 50 0.01 7.52 12.16
C PRO A 50 0.81 6.23 11.94
N TYR A 51 0.38 5.08 12.46
CA TYR A 51 1.17 3.85 12.46
C TYR A 51 0.37 2.64 12.00
N THR A 52 0.91 1.95 11.00
CA THR A 52 0.58 0.54 10.74
C THR A 52 1.35 -0.35 11.72
N PRO A 53 0.85 -1.57 12.04
CA PRO A 53 1.64 -2.55 12.78
C PRO A 53 3.04 -2.73 12.17
N GLU A 54 4.05 -2.98 13.01
CA GLU A 54 5.42 -3.10 12.54
C GLU A 54 5.55 -4.18 11.45
N GLY A 55 6.27 -3.86 10.38
CA GLY A 55 6.44 -4.76 9.25
C GLY A 55 5.15 -4.99 8.44
N SER A 56 4.14 -4.13 8.56
CA SER A 56 2.91 -4.17 7.78
C SER A 56 2.66 -2.87 7.02
N ILE A 57 1.82 -2.96 6.00
CA ILE A 57 1.31 -1.82 5.24
C ILE A 57 -0.21 -1.88 5.19
N VAL A 58 -0.83 -0.74 4.94
CA VAL A 58 -2.27 -0.65 4.69
C VAL A 58 -2.55 -0.44 3.20
N LEU A 59 -3.58 -1.09 2.69
CA LEU A 59 -4.02 -0.96 1.30
C LEU A 59 -5.55 -0.89 1.23
N GLY A 60 -6.06 -0.04 0.35
CA GLY A 60 -7.48 -0.09 -0.02
C GLY A 60 -7.75 -1.25 -0.97
N ARG A 61 -9.01 -1.71 -1.05
CA ARG A 61 -9.41 -2.88 -1.87
C ARG A 61 -8.83 -2.85 -3.28
N LYS A 62 -8.88 -1.70 -3.91
CA LYS A 62 -8.51 -1.53 -5.31
C LYS A 62 -7.01 -1.48 -5.56
N HIS A 63 -6.20 -1.20 -4.53
CA HIS A 63 -4.76 -1.40 -4.64
C HIS A 63 -4.48 -2.91 -4.74
N LEU A 64 -5.20 -3.74 -3.97
CA LEU A 64 -5.03 -5.20 -3.99
C LEU A 64 -5.39 -5.81 -5.35
N ASP A 65 -6.36 -5.25 -6.07
CA ASP A 65 -6.74 -5.76 -7.39
C ASP A 65 -5.57 -5.71 -8.40
N TRP A 66 -4.65 -4.74 -8.25
CA TRP A 66 -3.56 -4.49 -9.21
C TRP A 66 -2.17 -4.87 -8.68
N LEU A 67 -1.96 -4.75 -7.39
CA LEU A 67 -0.68 -4.97 -6.74
C LEU A 67 -0.42 -6.47 -6.59
N ARG A 68 0.82 -6.89 -6.84
CA ARG A 68 1.26 -8.27 -6.63
C ARG A 68 2.33 -8.33 -5.55
N PHE A 69 2.34 -9.47 -4.85
CA PHE A 69 3.26 -9.70 -3.73
C PHE A 69 4.24 -10.83 -4.06
N PRO A 70 5.50 -10.74 -3.60
CA PRO A 70 6.07 -9.56 -2.94
C PRO A 70 6.16 -8.36 -3.89
N PHE A 71 6.24 -7.14 -3.35
CA PHE A 71 6.35 -5.94 -4.17
C PHE A 71 7.58 -6.02 -5.09
N PRO A 72 7.43 -5.66 -6.38
CA PRO A 72 8.57 -5.47 -7.26
C PRO A 72 9.54 -4.40 -6.73
N PRO A 73 10.86 -4.51 -7.01
CA PRO A 73 11.85 -3.53 -6.54
C PRO A 73 11.53 -2.08 -6.89
N LEU A 74 11.00 -1.83 -8.10
CA LEU A 74 10.60 -0.48 -8.53
C LEU A 74 9.55 0.15 -7.60
N ILE A 75 8.61 -0.65 -7.10
CA ILE A 75 7.57 -0.18 -6.18
C ILE A 75 8.16 0.17 -4.82
N HIS A 76 9.06 -0.66 -4.31
CA HIS A 76 9.81 -0.37 -3.08
C HIS A 76 10.61 0.92 -3.20
N GLN A 77 11.38 1.06 -4.27
CA GLN A 77 12.17 2.27 -4.54
C GLN A 77 11.29 3.50 -4.61
N PHE A 78 10.13 3.41 -5.29
CA PHE A 78 9.21 4.52 -5.42
C PHE A 78 8.69 5.01 -4.07
N PHE A 79 8.15 4.11 -3.24
CA PHE A 79 7.61 4.51 -1.94
C PHE A 79 8.68 4.99 -0.97
N THR A 80 9.87 4.37 -1.01
CA THR A 80 11.01 4.82 -0.21
C THR A 80 11.42 6.23 -0.61
N LEU A 81 11.62 6.48 -1.91
CA LEU A 81 12.07 7.79 -2.40
C LEU A 81 11.03 8.89 -2.15
N MET A 82 9.75 8.59 -2.40
CA MET A 82 8.69 9.58 -2.25
C MET A 82 8.29 9.82 -0.80
N GLY A 83 8.66 8.93 0.12
CA GLY A 83 8.28 9.03 1.52
C GLY A 83 6.75 8.98 1.72
N ILE A 84 6.02 8.31 0.83
CA ILE A 84 4.57 8.16 0.91
C ILE A 84 4.20 6.72 1.25
N HIS A 85 3.19 6.54 2.09
CA HIS A 85 2.67 5.22 2.38
C HIS A 85 1.84 4.67 1.18
N PRO A 86 1.86 3.35 0.89
CA PRO A 86 1.20 2.77 -0.28
C PRO A 86 -0.26 3.18 -0.52
N ILE A 87 -1.09 3.19 0.54
CA ILE A 87 -2.50 3.63 0.43
C ILE A 87 -2.68 5.09 -0.02
N GLN A 88 -1.65 5.92 0.13
CA GLN A 88 -1.70 7.33 -0.27
C GLN A 88 -1.49 7.51 -1.77
N LEU A 89 -0.96 6.52 -2.48
CA LEU A 89 -0.86 6.56 -3.94
C LEU A 89 -2.15 6.03 -4.56
N ASN A 90 -2.75 6.82 -5.45
CA ASN A 90 -3.92 6.41 -6.23
C ASN A 90 -3.69 5.06 -6.92
N ALA A 91 -4.73 4.23 -7.00
CA ALA A 91 -4.67 2.90 -7.60
C ALA A 91 -4.12 2.90 -9.05
N ASN A 92 -4.35 3.95 -9.84
CA ASN A 92 -3.75 4.09 -11.16
C ASN A 92 -2.21 4.23 -11.09
N GLY A 93 -1.70 4.89 -10.05
CA GLY A 93 -0.26 4.95 -9.77
C GLY A 93 0.31 3.55 -9.50
N ILE A 94 -0.40 2.74 -8.72
CA ILE A 94 -0.04 1.32 -8.52
C ILE A 94 -0.04 0.57 -9.86
N MET A 95 -1.09 0.73 -10.67
CA MET A 95 -1.18 0.09 -11.99
C MET A 95 0.00 0.45 -12.89
N ILE A 96 0.39 1.74 -12.94
CA ILE A 96 1.54 2.21 -13.73
C ILE A 96 2.83 1.53 -13.24
N LEU A 97 3.09 1.55 -11.93
CA LEU A 97 4.32 0.98 -11.38
C LEU A 97 4.38 -0.54 -11.55
N MET A 98 3.25 -1.23 -11.37
CA MET A 98 3.12 -2.67 -11.63
C MET A 98 3.33 -2.98 -13.12
N GLY A 99 2.74 -2.20 -14.01
CA GLY A 99 2.92 -2.34 -15.45
C GLY A 99 4.38 -2.18 -15.86
N LEU A 100 5.06 -1.14 -15.39
CA LEU A 100 6.49 -0.92 -15.64
C LEU A 100 7.34 -2.07 -15.07
N SER A 101 7.02 -2.53 -13.86
CA SER A 101 7.69 -3.70 -13.26
C SER A 101 7.45 -5.00 -14.04
N THR A 102 6.35 -5.08 -14.79
CA THR A 102 6.04 -6.25 -15.62
C THR A 102 6.78 -6.15 -16.95
N LEU A 103 6.82 -4.96 -17.55
CA LEU A 103 7.58 -4.69 -18.76
C LEU A 103 9.07 -4.93 -18.57
N SER A 104 9.64 -4.58 -17.41
CA SER A 104 11.05 -4.84 -17.11
C SER A 104 11.38 -6.34 -17.16
N VAL A 105 10.48 -7.18 -16.63
CA VAL A 105 10.63 -8.64 -16.67
C VAL A 105 10.41 -9.19 -18.09
N ILE A 106 9.32 -8.80 -18.76
CA ILE A 106 8.96 -9.32 -20.10
C ILE A 106 10.06 -9.00 -21.12
N TYR A 107 10.56 -7.76 -21.12
CA TYR A 107 11.55 -7.31 -22.10
C TYR A 107 12.99 -7.45 -21.59
N ASN A 108 13.20 -7.97 -20.38
CA ASN A 108 14.51 -8.02 -19.72
C ASN A 108 15.24 -6.67 -19.73
N MET A 109 14.51 -5.60 -19.43
CA MET A 109 15.00 -4.22 -19.44
C MET A 109 15.09 -3.68 -18.02
N HIS A 110 16.15 -2.94 -17.72
CA HIS A 110 16.28 -2.25 -16.43
C HIS A 110 15.41 -0.98 -16.43
N ILE A 111 14.19 -1.10 -15.90
CA ILE A 111 13.28 0.03 -15.67
C ILE A 111 13.42 0.47 -14.21
N ASN A 112 13.92 1.68 -14.03
CA ASN A 112 14.13 2.33 -12.72
C ASN A 112 13.18 3.53 -12.56
N LEU A 113 13.34 4.27 -11.46
CA LEU A 113 12.55 5.47 -11.18
C LEU A 113 12.74 6.60 -12.20
N GLU A 114 13.85 6.64 -12.94
CA GLU A 114 14.06 7.66 -13.96
C GLU A 114 13.04 7.52 -15.08
N VAL A 115 12.69 6.30 -15.49
CA VAL A 115 11.64 6.05 -16.48
C VAL A 115 10.26 6.49 -15.95
N VAL A 116 9.99 6.25 -14.66
CA VAL A 116 8.76 6.72 -14.01
C VAL A 116 8.68 8.24 -14.09
N PHE A 117 9.73 8.96 -13.68
CA PHE A 117 9.73 10.43 -13.67
C PHE A 117 9.96 11.07 -15.04
N TYR A 118 10.48 10.31 -16.01
CA TYR A 118 10.52 10.72 -17.40
C TYR A 118 9.10 10.91 -17.93
N ALA A 119 8.17 9.98 -17.64
CA ALA A 119 6.82 10.02 -18.18
C ALA A 119 5.77 10.62 -17.24
N TYR A 120 5.99 10.59 -15.93
CA TYR A 120 4.98 10.96 -14.94
C TYR A 120 5.50 11.95 -13.90
N LYS A 121 4.60 12.82 -13.43
CA LYS A 121 4.81 13.71 -12.29
C LYS A 121 3.92 13.27 -11.14
N LEU A 122 4.48 13.18 -9.92
CA LEU A 122 3.66 12.95 -8.72
C LEU A 122 2.94 14.25 -8.35
N ILE A 123 1.61 14.18 -8.24
CA ILE A 123 0.77 15.31 -7.85
C ILE A 123 0.04 14.98 -6.56
N LEU A 124 0.09 15.94 -5.62
CA LEU A 124 -0.63 15.90 -4.36
C LEU A 124 -2.07 16.41 -4.55
N ILE A 125 -3.04 15.66 -4.04
CA ILE A 125 -4.42 16.06 -3.83
C ILE A 125 -4.65 16.18 -2.32
N PRO A 126 -4.74 17.40 -1.78
CA PRO A 126 -5.13 17.62 -0.39
C PRO A 126 -6.55 17.09 -0.16
N LYS A 127 -6.77 16.39 0.96
CA LYS A 127 -8.09 15.97 1.40
C LYS A 127 -8.33 16.50 2.81
N LYS A 128 -9.47 17.17 3.03
CA LYS A 128 -9.87 17.64 4.36
C LYS A 128 -10.44 16.46 5.15
N GLY A 129 -9.97 16.25 6.37
CA GLY A 129 -10.44 15.16 7.24
C GLY A 129 -9.99 13.76 6.79
N SER A 130 -8.91 13.66 6.02
CA SER A 130 -8.31 12.38 5.62
C SER A 130 -6.84 12.58 5.24
N TYR A 131 -6.13 11.49 4.93
CA TYR A 131 -4.77 11.58 4.43
C TYR A 131 -4.73 12.17 3.00
N PRO A 132 -3.68 12.92 2.66
CA PRO A 132 -3.43 13.35 1.29
C PRO A 132 -3.33 12.16 0.36
N THR A 133 -3.92 12.28 -0.82
CA THR A 133 -3.77 11.30 -1.90
C THR A 133 -2.83 11.85 -2.95
N PHE A 134 -1.97 11.01 -3.49
CA PHE A 134 -1.05 11.31 -4.56
C PHE A 134 -1.46 10.56 -5.83
N TYR A 135 -1.25 11.13 -6.99
CA TYR A 135 -1.41 10.42 -8.26
C TYR A 135 -0.27 10.73 -9.22
N LEU A 136 -0.02 9.79 -10.13
CA LEU A 136 0.93 9.98 -11.23
C LEU A 136 0.21 10.66 -12.39
N GLN A 137 0.50 11.93 -12.60
CA GLN A 137 0.04 12.71 -13.74
C GLN A 137 0.97 12.45 -14.93
N LEU A 138 0.39 12.10 -16.07
CA LEU A 138 1.13 11.92 -17.31
C LEU A 138 1.70 13.26 -17.81
N LEU A 139 2.97 13.27 -18.19
CA LEU A 139 3.61 14.43 -18.80
C LEU A 139 3.24 14.53 -20.30
N PRO A 140 3.00 15.74 -20.82
CA PRO A 140 2.63 15.94 -22.23
C PRO A 140 3.63 15.28 -23.19
N GLY A 141 3.13 14.48 -24.13
CA GLY A 141 3.94 13.84 -25.17
C GLY A 141 4.77 12.63 -24.69
N ARG A 142 4.65 12.19 -23.44
CA ARG A 142 5.46 11.10 -22.87
C ARG A 142 4.58 9.93 -22.42
N HIS A 143 3.93 9.28 -23.38
CA HIS A 143 2.96 8.21 -23.14
C HIS A 143 3.64 6.84 -23.08
N ILE A 144 3.63 6.19 -21.91
CA ILE A 144 4.01 4.77 -21.78
C ILE A 144 2.77 3.87 -21.85
N PHE A 145 1.74 4.19 -21.06
CA PHE A 145 0.47 3.47 -21.06
C PHE A 145 -0.66 4.32 -21.65
N TRP A 146 -1.54 3.67 -22.40
CA TRP A 146 -2.76 4.23 -22.95
C TRP A 146 -3.99 3.72 -22.19
N GLY A 147 -5.08 4.49 -22.19
CA GLY A 147 -6.37 4.03 -21.67
C GLY A 147 -6.46 3.86 -20.15
N LEU A 148 -5.56 4.48 -19.37
CA LEU A 148 -5.66 4.47 -17.92
C LEU A 148 -6.97 5.15 -17.47
N PRO A 149 -7.65 4.63 -16.44
CA PRO A 149 -8.79 5.32 -15.83
C PRO A 149 -8.41 6.75 -15.42
N ARG A 150 -9.39 7.66 -15.35
CA ARG A 150 -9.08 9.03 -14.94
C ARG A 150 -8.65 9.09 -13.47
N SER A 151 -7.42 9.55 -13.23
CA SER A 151 -6.81 9.64 -11.89
C SER A 151 -7.31 10.79 -11.02
N ASP A 152 -8.07 11.73 -11.60
CA ASP A 152 -8.68 12.89 -10.93
C ASP A 152 -10.00 12.57 -10.22
N LYS A 153 -10.60 11.40 -10.52
CA LYS A 153 -11.74 10.90 -9.78
C LYS A 153 -11.24 10.39 -8.43
N GLN A 154 -11.78 10.94 -7.36
CA GLN A 154 -11.56 10.46 -6.00
C GLN A 154 -11.93 8.99 -5.98
N TRP A 155 -10.89 8.16 -6.03
CA TRP A 155 -11.06 6.74 -5.94
C TRP A 155 -11.45 6.42 -4.51
N ASP A 156 -12.56 5.70 -4.31
CA ASP A 156 -13.16 5.44 -3.00
C ASP A 156 -12.16 4.74 -2.07
N SER A 157 -11.39 5.56 -1.36
CA SER A 157 -10.49 5.17 -0.28
C SER A 157 -11.25 4.92 1.03
N HIS A 158 -12.57 5.11 1.02
CA HIS A 158 -13.46 4.89 2.16
C HIS A 158 -14.00 3.45 2.22
N THR A 159 -13.71 2.61 1.23
CA THR A 159 -13.95 1.17 1.35
C THR A 159 -13.02 0.60 2.42
N ARG A 160 -13.55 -0.31 3.27
CA ARG A 160 -12.84 -0.96 4.38
C ARG A 160 -11.39 -1.30 4.00
N PRO A 161 -10.37 -0.68 4.64
CA PRO A 161 -8.97 -0.92 4.32
C PRO A 161 -8.48 -2.26 4.87
N TYR A 162 -7.35 -2.72 4.34
CA TYR A 162 -6.74 -4.00 4.69
C TYR A 162 -5.32 -3.79 5.19
N VAL A 163 -4.95 -4.47 6.26
CA VAL A 163 -3.57 -4.62 6.71
C VAL A 163 -2.95 -5.78 5.95
N VAL A 164 -1.78 -5.56 5.37
CA VAL A 164 -0.97 -6.59 4.73
C VAL A 164 0.33 -6.75 5.51
N GLY A 165 0.56 -7.96 6.02
CA GLY A 165 1.72 -8.34 6.80
C GLY A 165 2.48 -9.53 6.21
N GLY A 166 3.50 -10.01 6.93
CA GLY A 166 4.31 -11.15 6.49
C GLY A 166 5.23 -10.84 5.31
N ALA A 167 5.35 -11.77 4.37
CA ALA A 167 6.30 -11.72 3.25
C ALA A 167 5.84 -10.85 2.07
N TRP A 168 5.18 -9.72 2.33
CA TRP A 168 4.78 -8.76 1.29
C TRP A 168 5.98 -7.95 0.77
N CYS A 169 6.97 -7.73 1.63
CA CYS A 169 8.23 -7.09 1.28
C CYS A 169 9.18 -8.12 0.65
N SER A 170 9.74 -7.80 -0.51
CA SER A 170 10.64 -8.71 -1.23
C SER A 170 11.88 -9.03 -0.39
N PRO A 171 12.28 -10.31 -0.27
CA PRO A 171 13.51 -10.68 0.45
C PRO A 171 14.77 -10.18 -0.26
N TRP A 172 14.68 -9.86 -1.54
CA TRP A 172 15.79 -9.37 -2.36
C TRP A 172 16.00 -7.86 -2.25
N VAL A 173 15.08 -7.16 -1.58
CA VAL A 173 15.18 -5.71 -1.34
C VAL A 173 15.92 -5.51 -0.03
N ASN A 174 17.04 -4.78 -0.08
CA ASN A 174 17.77 -4.42 1.12
C ASN A 174 16.88 -3.55 2.02
N ARG A 175 16.38 -4.14 3.10
CA ARG A 175 15.48 -3.49 4.06
C ARG A 175 16.12 -2.34 4.82
N GLU A 176 17.44 -2.16 4.76
CA GLU A 176 18.09 -0.99 5.35
C GLU A 176 18.00 0.23 4.41
N HIS A 177 17.85 0.01 3.10
CA HIS A 177 17.94 1.07 2.09
C HIS A 177 16.60 1.39 1.42
N PHE A 178 15.65 0.45 1.42
CA PHE A 178 14.36 0.59 0.73
C PHE A 178 13.18 0.26 1.64
N GLN A 179 13.07 0.99 2.74
CA GLN A 179 11.95 0.90 3.67
C GLN A 179 10.75 1.66 3.11
N VAL A 180 9.70 0.90 2.79
CA VAL A 180 8.39 1.49 2.52
C VAL A 180 7.88 2.12 3.82
N PRO A 181 7.51 3.40 3.82
CA PRO A 181 7.01 4.06 5.02
C PRO A 181 5.81 3.32 5.64
N SER A 182 5.87 3.08 6.95
CA SER A 182 4.76 2.57 7.77
C SER A 182 3.84 3.69 8.28
N THR A 183 4.23 4.95 8.07
CA THR A 183 3.49 6.12 8.54
C THR A 183 2.86 6.90 7.39
N PHE A 184 1.69 7.47 7.65
CA PHE A 184 0.99 8.31 6.69
C PHE A 184 1.54 9.74 6.73
N LEU A 185 1.83 10.33 5.56
CA LEU A 185 1.95 11.77 5.49
C LEU A 185 0.61 12.40 5.85
N GLN A 186 0.59 13.34 6.79
CA GLN A 186 -0.61 14.05 7.21
C GLN A 186 -0.81 15.32 6.38
N SER A 187 -2.06 15.68 6.08
CA SER A 187 -2.36 17.01 5.58
C SER A 187 -2.05 18.01 6.68
N LYS A 188 -1.23 19.03 6.42
CA LYS A 188 -1.11 20.16 7.33
C LYS A 188 -2.50 20.82 7.42
N CYS A 189 -3.10 20.80 8.60
CA CYS A 189 -4.37 21.48 8.90
C CYS A 189 -4.25 22.98 8.65
#